data_AF-A0A0F6PAB7-F1
#
_entry.id   AF-A0A0F6PAB7-F1
#
_cell.length_a   1.000
_cell.length_b   1.000
_cell.length_c   1.000
_cell.angle_alpha   90.00
_cell.angle_beta   90.00
_cell.angle_gamma   90.00
#
_symmetry.space_group_name_H-M   'P 1'
#
loop_
_entity.id
_entity.type
_entity.pdbx_description
1 polymer ?
#
loop_
_entity_poly.entity_id
_entity_poly.type
_entity_poly.pdbx_seq_one_letter_code
_entity_poly.pdbx_strand_id
1 'polypeptide(L)'
;RSFQTPKWLEYFLVLCGTLACQGGPIEWVGTHRIHHLHSDTEPDPHDSNKGFWWSHIGWLIYKCPAHADIPRFTKDIAEDPVYQFLQKYFIFIQIALGVLLLYLGGWSFVVWGIFVRIVWVYHCTWLVNSATHKFGYRSYESGDKSTNCWWVAVLVFGEGWHNNHHAFQYSARHGL
;
A
#
# COMPACT_ATOMS: atom_id res chain seq x y z
N ARG A 1 9.17 -6.98 8.60
CA ARG A 1 8.66 -6.22 9.78
C ARG A 1 9.80 -5.37 10.29
N SER A 2 9.56 -4.10 10.60
CA SER A 2 10.62 -3.13 10.90
C SER A 2 10.60 -2.57 12.33
N PHE A 3 9.48 -2.66 13.04
CA PHE A 3 9.36 -2.28 14.45
C PHE A 3 8.28 -3.10 15.15
N GLN A 4 8.23 -3.02 16.47
CA GLN A 4 7.24 -3.69 17.32
C GLN A 4 6.43 -2.65 18.09
N THR A 5 5.13 -2.91 18.26
CA THR A 5 4.23 -2.09 19.07
C THR A 5 3.34 -2.97 19.94
N PRO A 6 2.75 -2.42 21.02
CA PRO A 6 1.68 -3.11 21.72
C PRO A 6 0.52 -3.45 20.78
N LYS A 7 -0.13 -4.60 20.99
CA LYS A 7 -1.15 -5.12 20.08
C LYS A 7 -2.33 -4.18 19.81
N TRP A 8 -2.75 -3.40 20.81
CA TRP A 8 -3.83 -2.42 20.61
C TRP A 8 -3.44 -1.32 19.60
N LEU A 9 -2.17 -0.90 19.59
CA LEU A 9 -1.67 0.10 18.66
C LEU A 9 -1.48 -0.51 17.26
N GLU A 10 -0.95 -1.73 17.19
CA GLU A 10 -0.87 -2.49 15.94
C GLU A 10 -2.25 -2.59 15.27
N TYR A 11 -3.27 -3.04 16.00
CA TYR A 11 -4.62 -3.20 15.46
C TYR A 11 -5.27 -1.86 15.09
N PHE A 12 -5.01 -0.79 15.85
CA PHE A 12 -5.47 0.55 15.49
C PHE A 12 -4.86 1.01 14.16
N LEU A 13 -3.55 0.83 13.97
CA LEU A 13 -2.87 1.20 12.72
C LEU A 13 -3.36 0.37 11.53
N VAL A 14 -3.59 -0.94 11.73
CA VAL A 14 -4.13 -1.81 10.68
C VAL A 14 -5.57 -1.41 10.31
N LEU A 15 -6.39 -0.99 11.29
CA LEU A 15 -7.71 -0.43 11.02
C LEU A 15 -7.61 0.86 10.19
N CYS A 16 -6.69 1.78 10.52
CA CYS A 16 -6.43 2.97 9.72
C CYS A 16 -6.02 2.62 8.27
N GLY A 17 -5.15 1.62 8.09
CA GLY A 17 -4.77 1.11 6.77
C GLY A 17 -5.95 0.49 6.02
N THR A 18 -6.82 -0.24 6.71
CA THR A 18 -8.06 -0.81 6.15
C THR A 18 -9.00 0.30 5.66
N LEU A 19 -9.02 1.44 6.37
CA LEU A 19 -9.77 2.63 5.96
C LEU A 19 -9.23 3.32 4.70
N ALA A 20 -8.02 2.97 4.24
CA ALA A 20 -7.50 3.42 2.95
C ALA A 20 -8.11 2.68 1.75
N CYS A 21 -8.82 1.56 1.99
CA CYS A 21 -9.54 0.77 0.99
C CYS A 21 -8.67 0.13 -0.11
N GLN A 22 -7.36 -0.05 0.09
CA GLN A 22 -6.43 -0.58 -0.92
C GLN A 22 -6.40 -2.11 -1.02
N GLY A 23 -7.51 -2.78 -0.70
CA GLY A 23 -7.57 -4.22 -0.44
C GLY A 23 -7.46 -4.53 1.06
N GLY A 24 -7.65 -5.80 1.41
CA GLY A 24 -7.51 -6.25 2.79
C GLY A 24 -6.03 -6.27 3.24
N PRO A 25 -5.74 -6.14 4.54
CA PRO A 25 -4.36 -6.03 5.05
C PRO A 25 -3.49 -7.26 4.75
N ILE A 26 -4.04 -8.48 4.70
CA ILE A 26 -3.27 -9.69 4.39
C ILE A 26 -2.87 -9.66 2.91
N GLU A 27 -3.81 -9.35 2.03
CA GLU A 27 -3.53 -9.23 0.59
C GLU A 27 -2.53 -8.13 0.30
N TRP A 28 -2.73 -6.93 0.87
CA TRP A 28 -1.82 -5.80 0.68
C TRP A 28 -0.39 -6.14 1.13
N VAL A 29 -0.22 -6.73 2.31
CA VAL A 29 1.10 -7.13 2.82
C VAL A 29 1.72 -8.22 1.96
N GLY A 30 0.93 -9.19 1.49
CA GLY A 30 1.40 -10.25 0.60
C GLY A 30 1.88 -9.71 -0.74
N THR A 31 1.06 -8.89 -1.41
CA THR A 31 1.39 -8.20 -2.66
C THR A 31 2.63 -7.33 -2.49
N HIS A 32 2.76 -6.58 -1.39
CA HIS A 32 3.95 -5.76 -1.15
C HIS A 32 5.23 -6.59 -0.96
N ARG A 33 5.15 -7.74 -0.25
CA ARG A 33 6.30 -8.65 -0.10
C ARG A 33 6.71 -9.31 -1.42
N ILE A 34 5.73 -9.68 -2.25
CA ILE A 34 5.97 -10.18 -3.61
C ILE A 34 6.69 -9.12 -4.45
N HIS A 35 6.21 -7.88 -4.40
CA HIS A 35 6.85 -6.75 -5.08
C HIS A 35 8.31 -6.57 -4.63
N HIS A 36 8.62 -6.56 -3.33
CA HIS A 36 10.02 -6.46 -2.89
C HIS A 36 10.90 -7.61 -3.39
N LEU A 37 10.36 -8.84 -3.43
CA LEU A 37 11.13 -10.00 -3.88
C LEU A 37 11.38 -9.99 -5.39
N HIS A 38 10.43 -9.45 -6.16
CA HIS A 38 10.39 -9.53 -7.62
C HIS A 38 10.40 -8.16 -8.29
N SER A 39 10.80 -7.10 -7.58
CA SER A 39 10.65 -5.72 -8.03
C SER A 39 11.20 -5.53 -9.43
N ASP A 40 10.40 -4.90 -10.30
CA ASP A 40 10.78 -4.66 -11.70
C ASP A 40 11.13 -5.94 -12.47
N THR A 41 10.44 -7.04 -12.18
CA THR A 41 10.47 -8.29 -12.96
C THR A 41 9.05 -8.79 -13.21
N GLU A 42 8.90 -9.79 -14.09
CA GLU A 42 7.57 -10.26 -14.54
C GLU A 42 6.59 -10.66 -13.40
N PRO A 43 7.03 -11.31 -12.29
CA PRO A 43 6.15 -11.65 -11.18
C PRO A 43 5.68 -10.46 -10.33
N ASP A 44 6.26 -9.27 -10.48
CA ASP A 44 5.82 -8.06 -9.79
C ASP A 44 4.46 -7.60 -10.34
N PRO A 45 3.41 -7.52 -9.50
CA PRO A 45 2.09 -7.04 -9.90
C PRO A 45 2.16 -5.69 -10.62
N HIS A 46 2.94 -4.75 -10.10
CA HIS A 46 3.08 -3.39 -10.63
C HIS A 46 4.45 -3.13 -11.25
N ASP A 47 5.02 -4.14 -11.91
CA ASP A 47 6.28 -4.09 -12.67
C ASP A 47 6.42 -2.79 -13.49
N SER A 48 7.40 -1.95 -13.13
CA SER A 48 7.60 -0.65 -13.79
C SER A 48 8.13 -0.77 -15.22
N ASN A 49 8.66 -1.94 -15.63
CA ASN A 49 9.10 -2.17 -17.01
C ASN A 49 7.94 -2.17 -18.02
N LYS A 50 6.72 -2.50 -17.56
CA LYS A 50 5.50 -2.42 -18.38
C LYS A 50 5.02 -0.97 -18.58
N GLY A 51 5.71 0.00 -17.98
CA GLY A 51 5.53 1.42 -18.19
C GLY A 51 4.80 2.12 -17.04
N PHE A 52 4.89 3.45 -17.04
CA PHE A 52 4.38 4.29 -15.95
C PHE A 52 2.89 4.06 -15.64
N TRP A 53 2.06 3.95 -16.68
CA TRP A 53 0.61 3.77 -16.49
C TRP A 53 0.26 2.37 -16.01
N TRP A 54 1.06 1.36 -16.36
CA TRP A 54 0.91 0.01 -15.81
C TRP A 54 1.13 0.02 -14.31
N SER A 55 2.30 0.50 -13.86
CA SER A 55 2.65 0.51 -12.44
C SER A 55 1.79 1.49 -11.61
N HIS A 56 1.23 2.53 -12.24
CA HIS A 56 0.32 3.45 -11.57
C HIS A 56 -1.07 2.84 -11.32
N ILE A 57 -1.74 2.34 -12.36
CA ILE A 57 -3.14 1.89 -12.22
C ILE A 57 -3.48 0.66 -13.06
N GLY A 58 -2.79 0.46 -14.18
CA GLY A 58 -3.09 -0.61 -15.13
C GLY A 58 -3.08 -2.00 -14.49
N TRP A 59 -2.12 -2.26 -13.60
CA TRP A 59 -1.97 -3.56 -12.93
C TRP A 59 -3.22 -4.04 -12.18
N LEU A 60 -4.04 -3.12 -11.64
CA LEU A 60 -5.25 -3.44 -10.88
C LEU A 60 -6.33 -4.13 -11.71
N ILE A 61 -6.29 -3.97 -13.03
CA ILE A 61 -7.29 -4.52 -13.95
C ILE A 61 -6.95 -5.97 -14.33
N TYR A 62 -5.73 -6.44 -14.00
CA TYR A 62 -5.23 -7.76 -14.35
C TYR A 62 -5.02 -8.62 -13.11
N LYS A 63 -5.22 -9.93 -13.27
CA LYS A 63 -4.86 -10.90 -12.23
C LYS A 63 -3.36 -11.16 -12.31
N CYS A 64 -2.64 -10.92 -11.21
CA CYS A 64 -1.24 -11.32 -11.10
C CYS A 64 -1.14 -12.78 -10.62
N PRO A 65 -0.52 -13.70 -11.39
CA PRO A 65 -0.35 -15.10 -10.97
C PRO A 65 0.40 -15.24 -9.64
N ALA A 66 1.35 -14.34 -9.34
CA ALA A 66 2.12 -14.36 -8.10
C ALA A 66 1.24 -14.16 -6.84
N HIS A 67 0.02 -13.63 -6.97
CA HIS A 67 -0.90 -13.53 -5.85
C HIS A 67 -1.31 -14.90 -5.27
N ALA A 68 -1.14 -16.00 -6.02
CA ALA A 68 -1.31 -17.35 -5.50
C ALA A 68 -0.36 -17.66 -4.32
N ASP A 69 0.78 -16.95 -4.22
CA ASP A 69 1.77 -17.13 -3.15
C ASP A 69 1.51 -16.25 -1.93
N ILE A 70 0.49 -15.39 -1.91
CA ILE A 70 0.17 -14.52 -0.75
C ILE A 70 0.11 -15.29 0.58
N PRO A 71 -0.51 -16.49 0.68
CA PRO A 71 -0.53 -17.27 1.92
C PRO A 71 0.88 -17.66 2.40
N ARG A 72 1.82 -17.92 1.47
CA ARG A 72 3.22 -18.21 1.80
C ARG A 72 3.91 -16.99 2.39
N PHE A 73 3.62 -15.79 1.86
CA PHE A 73 4.22 -14.54 2.30
C PHE A 73 3.58 -13.91 3.53
N THR A 74 2.48 -14.46 4.07
CA THR A 74 1.71 -13.82 5.15
C THR A 74 1.50 -14.70 6.38
N LYS A 75 2.25 -15.80 6.51
CA LYS A 75 2.15 -16.75 7.63
C LYS A 75 2.24 -16.11 9.02
N ASP A 76 2.92 -14.97 9.14
CA ASP A 76 3.07 -14.23 10.40
C ASP A 76 1.83 -13.43 10.83
N ILE A 77 0.84 -13.26 9.94
CA ILE A 77 -0.41 -12.51 10.21
C ILE A 77 -1.68 -13.26 9.78
N ALA A 78 -1.57 -14.30 8.95
CA ALA A 78 -2.70 -14.96 8.32
C ALA A 78 -3.65 -15.65 9.30
N GLU A 79 -3.15 -16.07 10.46
CA GLU A 79 -3.94 -16.72 11.52
C GLU A 79 -4.47 -15.73 12.57
N ASP A 80 -4.10 -14.44 12.52
CA ASP A 80 -4.58 -13.45 13.49
C ASP A 80 -6.06 -13.09 13.18
N PRO A 81 -6.98 -13.27 14.15
CA PRO A 81 -8.41 -13.08 13.92
C PRO A 81 -8.78 -11.63 13.59
N VAL A 82 -8.02 -10.64 14.08
CA VAL A 82 -8.26 -9.23 13.75
C VAL A 82 -7.88 -8.96 12.30
N TYR A 83 -6.75 -9.50 11.84
CA TYR A 83 -6.35 -9.39 10.43
C TYR A 83 -7.34 -10.09 9.50
N GLN A 84 -7.82 -11.29 9.85
CA GLN A 84 -8.84 -12.00 9.06
C GLN A 84 -10.16 -11.22 9.00
N PHE A 85 -10.59 -10.62 10.12
CA PHE A 85 -11.78 -9.78 10.16
C PHE A 85 -11.62 -8.57 9.22
N LEU A 86 -10.52 -7.81 9.36
CA LEU A 86 -10.28 -6.63 8.53
C LEU A 86 -10.11 -7.00 7.05
N GLN A 87 -9.42 -8.11 6.74
CA GLN A 87 -9.29 -8.66 5.38
C GLN A 87 -10.65 -8.93 4.74
N LYS A 88 -11.57 -9.55 5.49
CA LYS A 88 -12.88 -9.96 4.96
C LYS A 88 -13.86 -8.79 4.86
N TYR A 89 -13.81 -7.85 5.80
CA TYR A 89 -14.84 -6.84 5.98
C TYR A 89 -14.42 -5.41 5.60
N PHE A 90 -13.25 -5.19 4.99
CA PHE A 90 -12.77 -3.84 4.67
C PHE A 90 -13.79 -2.97 3.90
N ILE A 91 -14.51 -3.54 2.92
CA ILE A 91 -15.57 -2.83 2.20
C ILE A 91 -16.75 -2.48 3.12
N PHE A 92 -17.17 -3.40 3.99
CA PHE A 92 -18.26 -3.14 4.94
C PHE A 92 -17.87 -2.09 5.97
N ILE A 93 -16.59 -2.03 6.38
CA ILE A 93 -16.07 -0.99 7.25
C ILE A 93 -16.15 0.38 6.55
N GLN A 94 -15.86 0.46 5.24
CA GLN A 94 -16.05 1.70 4.47
C GLN A 94 -17.53 2.11 4.39
N ILE A 95 -18.44 1.14 4.18
CA ILE A 95 -19.88 1.40 4.15
C ILE A 95 -20.35 1.93 5.51
N ALA A 96 -19.91 1.31 6.61
CA ALA A 96 -20.24 1.76 7.97
C ALA A 96 -19.74 3.19 8.23
N LEU A 97 -18.51 3.52 7.82
CA LEU A 97 -17.99 4.89 7.89
C LEU A 97 -18.82 5.85 7.02
N GLY A 98 -19.23 5.44 5.82
CA GLY A 98 -20.08 6.23 4.94
C GLY A 98 -21.44 6.55 5.56
N VAL A 99 -22.10 5.57 6.21
CA VAL A 99 -23.37 5.77 6.92
C VAL A 99 -23.19 6.72 8.11
N LEU A 100 -22.10 6.58 8.87
CA LEU A 100 -21.79 7.51 9.97
C LEU A 100 -21.59 8.95 9.46
N LEU A 101 -20.83 9.12 8.37
CA LEU A 101 -20.59 10.42 7.76
C LEU A 101 -21.89 11.03 7.20
N LEU A 102 -22.75 10.21 6.60
CA LEU A 102 -24.07 10.63 6.13
C LEU A 102 -24.93 11.15 7.29
N TYR A 103 -24.92 10.47 8.43
CA TYR A 103 -25.64 10.90 9.62
C TYR A 103 -25.09 12.22 10.18
N LEU A 104 -23.77 12.39 10.21
CA LEU A 104 -23.11 13.56 10.82
C LEU A 104 -23.18 14.83 9.96
N GLY A 105 -23.14 14.71 8.63
CA GLY A 105 -23.02 15.87 7.76
C GLY A 105 -23.60 15.69 6.36
N GLY A 106 -24.47 14.69 6.17
CA GLY A 106 -25.15 14.43 4.92
C GLY A 106 -24.21 13.97 3.80
N TRP A 107 -24.70 14.08 2.56
CA TRP A 107 -23.98 13.63 1.38
C TRP A 107 -22.65 14.35 1.15
N SER A 108 -22.50 15.60 1.60
CA SER A 108 -21.22 16.32 1.50
C SER A 108 -20.10 15.57 2.23
N PHE A 109 -20.37 15.09 3.45
CA PHE A 109 -19.40 14.34 4.24
C PHE A 109 -19.08 12.99 3.61
N VAL A 110 -20.05 12.33 2.97
CA VAL A 110 -19.81 11.08 2.23
C VAL A 110 -18.95 11.31 0.99
N VAL A 111 -19.27 12.33 0.19
CA VAL A 111 -18.52 12.67 -1.03
C VAL A 111 -17.06 12.94 -0.68
N TRP A 112 -16.80 13.80 0.30
CA TRP A 112 -15.43 14.17 0.66
C TRP A 112 -14.72 13.09 1.49
N GLY A 113 -15.39 12.53 2.50
CA GLY A 113 -14.80 11.60 3.46
C GLY A 113 -14.65 10.16 2.95
N ILE A 114 -15.41 9.76 1.92
CA ILE A 114 -15.29 8.44 1.28
C ILE A 114 -14.71 8.60 -0.12
N PHE A 115 -15.48 9.15 -1.07
CA PHE A 115 -15.15 9.04 -2.49
C PHE A 115 -13.91 9.85 -2.88
N VAL A 116 -13.90 11.15 -2.61
CA VAL A 116 -12.76 12.02 -2.96
C VAL A 116 -11.50 11.59 -2.20
N ARG A 117 -11.64 11.33 -0.89
CA ARG A 117 -10.53 10.82 -0.06
C ARG A 117 -9.93 9.54 -0.64
N ILE A 118 -10.74 8.54 -1.01
CA ILE A 118 -10.23 7.27 -1.55
C ILE A 118 -9.48 7.50 -2.87
N VAL A 119 -10.05 8.25 -3.81
CA VAL A 119 -9.40 8.55 -5.09
C VAL A 119 -8.06 9.27 -4.88
N TRP A 120 -8.03 10.25 -3.97
CA TRP A 120 -6.81 10.97 -3.62
C TRP A 120 -5.74 10.03 -3.03
N VAL A 121 -6.12 9.21 -2.03
CA VAL A 121 -5.23 8.25 -1.39
C VAL A 121 -4.68 7.23 -2.39
N TYR A 122 -5.52 6.77 -3.31
CA TYR A 122 -5.12 5.85 -4.36
C TYR A 122 -4.04 6.45 -5.24
N HIS A 123 -4.28 7.62 -5.85
CA HIS A 123 -3.28 8.24 -6.72
C HIS A 123 -1.99 8.58 -5.98
N CYS A 124 -2.07 9.04 -4.73
CA CYS A 124 -0.89 9.29 -3.91
C CYS A 124 -0.08 7.99 -3.69
N THR A 125 -0.75 6.89 -3.34
CA THR A 125 -0.07 5.60 -3.10
C THR A 125 0.49 5.02 -4.39
N TRP A 126 -0.26 5.09 -5.48
CA TRP A 126 0.17 4.59 -6.79
C TRP A 126 1.34 5.37 -7.40
N LEU A 127 1.56 6.61 -6.98
CA LEU A 127 2.76 7.36 -7.33
C LEU A 127 4.02 6.74 -6.71
N VAL A 128 3.90 6.02 -5.59
CA VAL A 128 5.02 5.23 -5.06
C VAL A 128 5.42 4.18 -6.09
N ASN A 129 4.49 3.34 -6.53
CA ASN A 129 4.77 2.31 -7.53
C ASN A 129 5.27 2.87 -8.88
N SER A 130 4.75 4.02 -9.32
CA SER A 130 5.02 4.55 -10.67
C SER A 130 6.11 5.61 -10.72
N ALA A 131 5.95 6.70 -9.96
CA ALA A 131 6.85 7.83 -10.03
C ALA A 131 8.19 7.50 -9.39
N THR A 132 8.20 6.77 -8.27
CA THR A 132 9.46 6.44 -7.59
C THR A 132 10.25 5.33 -8.29
N HIS A 133 9.69 4.62 -9.28
CA HIS A 133 10.47 3.72 -10.16
C HIS A 133 10.95 4.38 -11.46
N LYS A 134 10.63 5.67 -11.66
CA LYS A 134 10.92 6.40 -12.91
C LYS A 134 11.66 7.72 -12.72
N PHE A 135 11.36 8.45 -11.65
CA PHE A 135 11.84 9.81 -11.42
C PHE A 135 12.43 9.95 -10.02
N GLY A 136 13.64 10.51 -9.96
CA GLY A 136 14.30 10.77 -8.69
C GLY A 136 15.79 10.51 -8.79
N TYR A 137 16.41 10.30 -7.63
CA TYR A 137 17.82 9.94 -7.49
C TYR A 137 17.97 8.61 -6.73
N ARG A 138 19.14 7.98 -6.78
CA ARG A 138 19.44 6.79 -5.98
C ARG A 138 20.58 7.09 -5.04
N SER A 139 20.42 6.69 -3.78
CA SER A 139 21.42 6.82 -2.72
C SER A 139 22.08 5.48 -2.40
N TYR A 140 21.37 4.37 -2.67
CA TYR A 140 21.82 3.02 -2.35
C TYR A 140 21.57 2.07 -3.53
N GLU A 141 22.39 1.03 -3.62
CA GLU A 141 22.18 -0.08 -4.55
C GLU A 141 21.06 -1.00 -4.01
N SER A 142 19.94 -1.08 -4.73
CA SER A 142 18.77 -1.91 -4.38
C SER A 142 18.56 -3.10 -5.32
N GLY A 143 19.24 -3.13 -6.48
CA GLY A 143 19.05 -4.19 -7.49
C GLY A 143 17.79 -4.02 -8.35
N ASP A 144 17.05 -2.93 -8.19
CA ASP A 144 15.83 -2.60 -8.90
C ASP A 144 15.86 -1.15 -9.42
N LYS A 145 14.72 -0.65 -9.93
CA LYS A 145 14.60 0.70 -10.49
C LYS A 145 14.05 1.73 -9.49
N SER A 146 13.88 1.39 -8.22
CA SER A 146 13.42 2.35 -7.21
C SER A 146 14.34 3.58 -7.13
N THR A 147 13.76 4.73 -6.82
CA THR A 147 14.41 6.05 -6.72
C THR A 147 13.79 6.84 -5.57
N ASN A 148 14.55 7.75 -5.00
CA ASN A 148 14.11 8.72 -4.01
C ASN A 148 13.46 9.92 -4.72
N CYS A 149 12.21 10.20 -4.39
CA CYS A 149 11.38 11.21 -5.03
C CYS A 149 10.72 12.12 -3.97
N TRP A 150 11.31 13.28 -3.71
CA TRP A 150 10.94 14.14 -2.58
C TRP A 150 9.48 14.61 -2.60
N TRP A 151 8.93 14.92 -3.79
CA TRP A 151 7.54 15.40 -3.89
C TRP A 151 6.55 14.26 -3.65
N VAL A 152 6.88 13.02 -4.03
CA VAL A 152 6.12 11.84 -3.61
C VAL A 152 6.21 11.72 -2.09
N ALA A 153 7.41 11.87 -1.50
CA ALA A 153 7.58 11.77 -0.05
C ALA A 153 6.70 12.77 0.73
N VAL A 154 6.46 13.98 0.19
CA VAL A 154 5.50 14.93 0.78
C VAL A 154 4.06 14.42 0.72
N LEU A 155 3.63 13.84 -0.40
CA LEU A 155 2.26 13.36 -0.60
C LEU A 155 1.91 12.12 0.23
N VAL A 156 2.88 11.22 0.42
CA VAL A 156 2.71 9.93 1.11
C VAL A 156 3.52 9.84 2.41
N PHE A 157 3.75 10.98 3.07
CA PHE A 157 4.33 11.06 4.41
C PHE A 157 5.66 10.31 4.61
N GLY A 158 6.51 10.30 3.59
CA GLY A 158 7.88 9.74 3.62
C GLY A 158 8.12 8.55 2.69
N GLU A 159 7.07 7.89 2.18
CA GLU A 159 7.21 6.69 1.34
C GLU A 159 7.88 6.97 -0.04
N GLY A 160 8.05 8.24 -0.40
CA GLY A 160 8.82 8.65 -1.58
C GLY A 160 10.34 8.47 -1.45
N TRP A 161 10.88 8.18 -0.27
CA TRP A 161 12.27 7.73 -0.09
C TRP A 161 12.41 6.24 -0.46
N HIS A 162 11.99 5.91 -1.69
CA HIS A 162 11.71 4.54 -2.08
C HIS A 162 12.97 3.72 -2.37
N ASN A 163 14.02 4.34 -2.91
CA ASN A 163 15.31 3.65 -3.09
C ASN A 163 15.93 3.24 -1.75
N ASN A 164 15.82 4.12 -0.75
CA ASN A 164 16.27 3.80 0.61
C ASN A 164 15.46 2.61 1.19
N HIS A 165 14.15 2.63 0.99
CA HIS A 165 13.26 1.55 1.42
C HIS A 165 13.59 0.21 0.77
N HIS A 166 13.79 0.18 -0.54
CA HIS A 166 14.13 -1.05 -1.25
C HIS A 166 15.50 -1.60 -0.84
N ALA A 167 16.49 -0.74 -0.61
CA ALA A 167 17.79 -1.16 -0.09
C ALA A 167 17.71 -1.67 1.36
N PHE A 168 16.81 -1.12 2.18
CA PHE A 168 16.71 -1.42 3.61
C PHE A 168 15.27 -1.68 4.09
N GLN A 169 14.58 -2.63 3.46
CA GLN A 169 13.17 -2.96 3.72
C GLN A 169 12.82 -3.35 5.18
N TYR A 170 13.84 -3.64 6.00
CA TYR A 170 13.70 -3.93 7.43
C TYR A 170 13.78 -2.67 8.31
N SER A 171 14.14 -1.51 7.76
CA SER A 171 14.18 -0.24 8.48
C SER A 171 12.78 0.28 8.76
N ALA A 172 12.56 0.82 9.96
CA ALA A 172 11.31 1.52 10.29
C ALA A 172 11.31 2.96 9.75
N ARG A 173 12.46 3.44 9.30
CA ARG A 173 12.67 4.80 8.77
C ARG A 173 12.91 4.72 7.27
N HIS A 174 12.09 5.43 6.50
CA HIS A 174 12.26 5.59 5.06
C HIS A 174 13.35 6.62 4.70
N GLY A 175 13.47 7.70 5.50
CA GLY A 175 14.55 8.69 5.39
C GLY A 175 15.83 8.23 6.10
N LEU A 176 16.71 7.56 5.36
CA LEU A 176 18.03 7.06 5.75
C LEU A 176 19.14 7.89 5.10
#